data_AF-A0A832X7Y5-F1
#
_entry.id   AF-A0A832X7Y5-F1
#
_cell.length_a   1.000
_cell.length_b   1.000
_cell.length_c   1.000
_cell.angle_alpha   90.00
_cell.angle_beta   90.00
_cell.angle_gamma   90.00
#
_symmetry.space_group_name_H-M   'P 1'
#
loop_
_entity.id
_entity.type
_entity.pdbx_description
1 polymer ?
#
loop_
_entity_poly.entity_id
_entity_poly.type
_entity_poly.pdbx_seq_one_letter_code
_entity_poly.pdbx_strand_id
1 'polypeptide(L)'
;MAHEVDYATAETRGCSSKLTIENKIFYVKLFGSSTQPSRYFAGDKKGIITKEISKTEFDFWLRALANEEEEIKQIRKKIDSGKKYL
;
A
#
# COMPACT_ATOMS: atom_id res chain seq x y z
N MET A 1 -15.12 -1.29 -6.95
CA MET A 1 -15.23 -1.03 -5.50
C MET A 1 -14.56 0.30 -5.18
N ALA A 2 -14.82 0.89 -4.01
CA ALA A 2 -14.17 2.15 -3.64
C ALA A 2 -12.80 1.83 -3.04
N HIS A 3 -11.74 2.09 -3.80
CA HIS A 3 -10.37 2.09 -3.28
C HIS A 3 -9.82 3.52 -3.31
N GLU A 4 -9.01 3.86 -2.31
CA GLU A 4 -8.36 5.17 -2.18
C GLU A 4 -6.87 4.97 -1.96
N VAL A 5 -6.05 5.69 -2.72
CA VAL A 5 -4.60 5.77 -2.50
C VAL A 5 -4.28 7.19 -2.03
N ASP A 6 -3.88 7.31 -0.78
CA ASP A 6 -3.57 8.57 -0.11
C ASP A 6 -2.06 8.64 0.16
N TYR A 7 -1.39 9.61 -0.45
CA TYR A 7 0.05 9.82 -0.29
C TYR A 7 0.35 10.70 0.93
N ALA A 8 -0.45 11.72 1.19
CA ALA A 8 -0.19 12.69 2.25
C ALA A 8 -0.25 12.04 3.64
N THR A 9 -1.29 11.26 3.92
CA THR A 9 -1.39 10.53 5.19
C THR A 9 -0.29 9.48 5.32
N ALA A 10 0.11 8.83 4.21
CA ALA A 10 1.18 7.86 4.23
C ALA A 10 2.52 8.48 4.63
N GLU A 11 2.82 9.67 4.11
CA GLU A 11 4.07 10.38 4.42
C GLU A 11 4.17 10.76 5.90
N THR A 12 3.06 11.15 6.54
CA THR A 12 3.03 11.39 8.00
C THR A 12 3.38 10.14 8.83
N ARG A 13 3.25 8.95 8.23
CA ARG A 13 3.60 7.65 8.81
C ARG A 13 4.92 7.10 8.25
N GLY A 14 5.69 7.90 7.52
CA GLY A 14 6.97 7.50 6.93
C GLY A 14 6.86 6.46 5.80
N CYS A 15 5.70 6.40 5.15
CA CYS A 15 5.38 5.51 4.03
C CYS A 15 5.10 6.33 2.75
N SER A 16 5.22 5.67 1.61
CA SER A 16 5.03 6.27 0.28
C SER A 16 3.57 6.42 -0.11
N SER A 17 2.73 5.46 0.29
CA SER A 17 1.30 5.46 -0.01
C SER A 17 0.50 4.69 1.04
N LYS A 18 -0.76 5.09 1.22
CA LYS A 18 -1.76 4.45 2.07
C LYS A 18 -2.87 3.98 1.14
N LEU A 19 -3.05 2.67 1.03
CA LEU A 19 -4.17 2.07 0.32
C LEU A 19 -5.29 1.79 1.30
N THR A 20 -6.46 2.34 1.05
CA THR A 20 -7.71 1.92 1.69
C THR A 20 -8.53 1.16 0.65
N ILE A 21 -8.89 -0.08 0.94
CA ILE A 21 -9.74 -0.90 0.08
C ILE A 21 -10.73 -1.65 0.95
N GLU A 22 -12.02 -1.49 0.66
CA GLU A 22 -13.12 -1.96 1.50
C GLU A 22 -12.96 -1.45 2.95
N ASN A 23 -12.57 -2.34 3.88
CA ASN A 23 -12.35 -2.01 5.29
C ASN A 23 -10.92 -2.32 5.75
N LYS A 24 -9.98 -2.43 4.80
CA LYS A 24 -8.57 -2.68 5.08
C LYS A 24 -7.73 -1.47 4.71
N ILE A 25 -6.77 -1.17 5.59
CA ILE A 25 -5.77 -0.14 5.37
C ILE A 25 -4.43 -0.82 5.23
N PHE A 26 -3.70 -0.45 4.19
CA PHE A 26 -2.33 -0.85 3.95
C PHE A 26 -1.45 0.38 3.77
N TYR A 27 -0.22 0.28 4.21
CA TYR A 27 0.80 1.28 3.92
C TYR A 27 1.94 0.63 3.15
N VAL A 28 2.44 1.33 2.13
CA VAL A 28 3.56 0.86 1.33
C VAL A 28 4.67 1.88 1.42
N LYS A 29 5.88 1.42 1.69
CA LYS A 29 7.10 2.22 1.67
C LYS A 29 7.98 1.72 0.53
N LEU A 30 8.16 2.57 -0.47
CA LEU A 30 8.98 2.32 -1.64
C LEU A 30 10.38 2.88 -1.42
N PHE A 31 11.38 2.18 -1.93
CA PHE A 31 12.75 2.65 -1.96
C PHE A 31 13.18 2.93 -3.40
N GLY A 32 14.00 3.96 -3.60
CA GLY A 32 14.56 4.34 -4.89
C GLY A 32 15.75 3.48 -5.30
N SER A 33 16.37 2.80 -4.33
CA SER A 33 17.51 1.91 -4.56
C SER A 33 17.05 0.48 -4.86
N SER A 34 17.65 -0.14 -5.88
CA SER A 34 17.47 -1.57 -6.20
C SER A 34 17.93 -2.51 -5.09
N THR A 35 18.71 -2.03 -4.12
CA THR A 35 19.21 -2.82 -2.98
C THR A 35 18.24 -2.91 -1.81
N GLN A 36 17.20 -2.07 -1.78
CA GLN A 36 16.23 -2.05 -0.69
C GLN A 36 14.84 -2.43 -1.23
N PRO A 37 14.27 -3.58 -0.84
CA PRO A 37 12.94 -3.95 -1.27
C PRO A 37 11.89 -3.05 -0.62
N SER A 38 10.79 -2.78 -1.33
CA SER A 38 9.63 -2.10 -0.77
C SER A 38 9.11 -2.85 0.47
N ARG A 39 8.71 -2.08 1.49
CA ARG A 39 8.09 -2.60 2.70
C ARG A 39 6.59 -2.37 2.69
N TYR A 40 5.85 -3.29 3.27
CA TYR A 40 4.39 -3.30 3.29
C TYR A 40 3.93 -3.42 4.73
N PHE A 41 2.90 -2.68 5.10
CA PHE A 41 2.38 -2.66 6.46
C PHE A 41 0.86 -2.74 6.44
N ALA A 42 0.29 -3.39 7.46
CA ALA A 42 -1.15 -3.37 7.71
C ALA A 42 -1.49 -2.30 8.73
N GLY A 43 -2.52 -1.51 8.43
CA GLY A 43 -3.13 -0.54 9.33
C GLY A 43 -4.40 -1.07 9.99
N ASP A 44 -4.71 -0.58 11.18
CA ASP A 44 -6.04 -0.74 11.78
C ASP A 44 -7.06 0.24 11.18
N LYS A 45 -8.32 0.16 11.61
CA LYS A 45 -9.40 1.05 11.16
C LYS A 45 -9.18 2.53 11.52
N LYS A 46 -8.24 2.84 12.43
CA LYS A 46 -7.88 4.21 12.82
C LYS A 46 -6.70 4.74 12.00
N GLY A 47 -6.19 3.98 11.03
CA GLY A 47 -5.02 4.38 10.24
C GLY A 47 -3.73 4.37 11.05
N ILE A 48 -3.62 3.46 12.02
CA ILE A 48 -2.40 3.20 12.77
C ILE A 48 -1.74 1.94 12.20
N ILE A 49 -0.46 2.03 11.84
CA ILE A 49 0.32 0.85 11.42
C ILE A 49 0.41 -0.10 12.61
N THR A 50 -0.08 -1.33 12.42
CA THR A 50 -0.10 -2.36 13.47
C THR A 50 0.99 -3.41 13.28
N LYS A 51 1.29 -3.78 12.03
CA LYS A 51 2.33 -4.76 11.71
C LYS A 51 2.93 -4.52 10.33
N GLU A 52 4.19 -4.93 10.18
CA GLU A 52 4.79 -5.18 8.87
C GLU A 52 4.24 -6.50 8.31
N ILE A 53 3.97 -6.53 7.00
CA ILE A 53 3.48 -7.71 6.29
C ILE A 53 4.39 -7.98 5.08
N SER A 54 4.41 -9.23 4.64
CA SER A 54 5.14 -9.57 3.42
C SER A 54 4.46 -8.97 2.17
N LYS A 55 5.24 -8.78 1.10
CA LYS A 55 4.70 -8.45 -0.22
C LYS A 55 3.65 -9.46 -0.67
N THR A 56 3.87 -10.75 -0.42
CA THR A 56 2.94 -11.82 -0.76
C THR A 56 1.61 -11.68 -0.03
N GLU A 57 1.63 -11.34 1.26
CA GLU A 57 0.42 -11.10 2.05
C GLU A 57 -0.33 -9.86 1.55
N PHE A 58 0.38 -8.78 1.23
CA PHE A 58 -0.21 -7.59 0.60
C PHE A 58 -0.88 -7.93 -0.74
N ASP A 59 -0.17 -8.66 -1.61
CA ASP A 59 -0.65 -9.07 -2.92
C ASP A 59 -1.86 -10.01 -2.85
N PHE A 60 -1.87 -10.91 -1.85
CA PHE A 60 -3.01 -11.77 -1.54
C PHE A 60 -4.25 -10.94 -1.19
N TRP A 61 -4.12 -9.99 -0.26
CA TRP A 61 -5.24 -9.12 0.11
C TRP A 61 -5.70 -8.22 -1.02
N LEU A 62 -4.77 -7.70 -1.82
CA LEU A 62 -5.11 -6.89 -2.98
C LEU A 62 -5.96 -7.69 -3.98
N ARG A 63 -5.60 -8.96 -4.25
CA ARG A 63 -6.37 -9.86 -5.11
C ARG A 63 -7.68 -10.34 -4.49
N ALA A 64 -7.73 -10.49 -3.17
CA ALA A 64 -8.92 -10.92 -2.45
C ALA A 64 -9.99 -9.82 -2.31
N LEU A 65 -9.57 -8.54 -2.39
CA LEU A 65 -10.44 -7.39 -2.15
C LEU A 65 -10.71 -6.56 -3.40
N ALA A 66 -9.87 -6.64 -4.44
CA ALA A 66 -10.16 -6.03 -5.74
C ALA A 66 -10.90 -7.04 -6.62
N ASN A 67 -11.93 -6.58 -7.32
CA ASN A 67 -12.82 -7.46 -8.07
C ASN A 67 -12.21 -7.92 -9.41
N GLU A 68 -11.31 -7.13 -10.00
CA GLU A 68 -10.79 -7.36 -11.35
C GLU A 68 -9.29 -7.11 -11.44
N GLU A 69 -8.63 -7.83 -12.34
CA GLU A 69 -7.17 -7.72 -12.54
C GLU A 69 -6.74 -6.34 -13.03
N GLU A 70 -7.60 -5.65 -13.79
CA GLU A 70 -7.32 -4.28 -14.24
C GLU A 70 -7.32 -3.28 -13.06
N GLU A 71 -8.25 -3.43 -12.11
CA GLU A 71 -8.28 -2.62 -10.89
C GLU A 71 -6.98 -2.81 -10.08
N ILE A 72 -6.51 -4.05 -9.95
CA ILE A 72 -5.25 -4.38 -9.27
C ILE A 72 -4.07 -3.68 -9.95
N LYS A 73 -4.01 -3.66 -11.28
CA LYS A 73 -2.96 -2.96 -12.04
C LYS A 73 -2.99 -1.45 -11.79
N GLN A 74 -4.18 -0.85 -11.78
CA GLN A 74 -4.33 0.58 -11.50
C GLN A 74 -3.90 0.93 -10.08
N ILE A 75 -4.28 0.12 -9.08
CA ILE A 75 -3.86 0.31 -7.69
C ILE A 75 -2.33 0.23 -7.57
N ARG A 76 -1.70 -0.80 -8.17
CA ARG A 76 -0.23 -0.93 -8.17
C ARG A 76 0.44 0.27 -8.80
N LYS A 77 -0.04 0.72 -9.96
CA LYS A 77 0.52 1.88 -10.66
C LYS A 77 0.45 3.14 -9.80
N LYS A 78 -0.66 3.36 -9.08
CA LYS A 78 -0.80 4.47 -8.12
C LYS A 78 0.20 4.32 -6.97
N ILE A 79 0.27 3.15 -6.34
CA ILE A 79 1.21 2.87 -5.25
C ILE A 79 2.65 3.15 -5.69
N ASP A 80 3.07 2.62 -6.84
CA ASP A 80 4.42 2.76 -7.41
C ASP A 80 4.78 4.19 -7.83
N SER A 81 3.78 5.06 -7.98
CA SER A 81 3.94 6.50 -8.23
C SER A 81 4.21 7.30 -6.96
N GLY A 82 4.11 6.67 -5.78
CA GLY A 82 4.38 7.31 -4.49
C GLY A 82 5.85 7.68 -4.30
N LYS A 83 6.11 8.52 -3.30
CA LYS A 83 7.45 8.99 -2.94
C LYS A 83 8.41 7.82 -2.68
N LYS A 84 9.59 7.85 -3.29
CA LYS A 84 10.63 6.83 -3.07
C LYS A 84 11.62 7.34 -2.04
N TYR A 85 11.88 6.52 -1.02
CA TYR A 85 12.87 6.80 0.01
C TYR A 85 14.25 6.35 -0.47
N LEU A 86 15.28 7.11 -0.09
CA LEU A 86 16.69 6.75 -0.34
C LEU A 86 17.20 5.80 0.75
#